data_AF-A0A7X7TBM8-F1
#
_entry.id   AF-A0A7X7TBM8-F1
#
_cell.length_a   1.000
_cell.length_b   1.000
_cell.length_c   1.000
_cell.angle_alpha   90.00
_cell.angle_beta   90.00
_cell.angle_gamma   90.00
#
_symmetry.space_group_name_H-M   'P 1'
#
loop_
_entity.id
_entity.type
_entity.pdbx_description
1 polymer ?
#
loop_
_entity_poly.entity_id
_entity_poly.type
_entity_poly.pdbx_seq_one_letter_code
_entity_poly.pdbx_strand_id
1 'polypeptide(L)'
;MNKRWIETMVLVACVAFGLAILFPAAGMARGWGKAEVCMANLHILGRAWLAYPEDNDGKLVNGMVPRDSRYANLQYWMTTYSFGGPYKDNNWWVNPPHNASGLYTGDPAPCSLADEDNGIRSGKLYPYVGTSTAYHCPADVTYLRTPDNSGFGRGGKRTYSITALMHGET
;
A
#
# COMPACT_ATOMS: atom_id res chain seq x y z
N MET A 1 -35.31 36.23 41.68
CA MET A 1 -34.30 35.98 40.63
C MET A 1 -34.03 34.49 40.59
N ASN A 2 -34.05 33.95 39.40
CA ASN A 2 -34.37 32.56 39.13
C ASN A 2 -33.02 31.80 39.03
N LYS A 3 -32.77 30.76 39.86
CA LYS A 3 -31.46 30.05 40.00
C LYS A 3 -31.15 28.96 38.95
N ARG A 4 -32.14 28.25 38.40
CA ARG A 4 -32.01 27.18 37.39
C ARG A 4 -31.22 27.53 36.11
N TRP A 5 -31.44 28.70 35.52
CA TRP A 5 -30.77 29.30 34.37
C TRP A 5 -29.25 29.35 34.58
N ILE A 6 -28.82 29.76 35.78
CA ILE A 6 -27.41 29.84 36.15
C ILE A 6 -26.82 28.43 36.23
N GLU A 7 -27.48 27.49 36.90
CA GLU A 7 -27.03 26.08 36.96
C GLU A 7 -26.89 25.46 35.56
N THR A 8 -27.87 25.68 34.67
CA THR A 8 -27.79 25.16 33.30
C THR A 8 -26.67 25.80 32.49
N MET A 9 -26.37 27.09 32.70
CA MET A 9 -25.25 27.75 32.02
C MET A 9 -23.90 27.24 32.49
N VAL A 10 -23.73 27.04 33.80
CA VAL A 10 -22.49 26.47 34.36
C VAL A 10 -22.26 25.05 33.85
N LEU A 11 -23.30 24.21 33.82
CA LEU A 11 -23.23 22.85 33.29
C LEU A 11 -22.80 22.82 31.82
N VAL A 12 -23.44 23.62 30.97
CA VAL A 12 -23.09 23.67 29.54
C VAL A 12 -21.67 24.21 29.35
N ALA A 13 -21.26 25.21 30.13
CA ALA A 13 -19.88 25.73 30.09
C ALA A 13 -18.84 24.66 30.45
N CYS A 14 -19.09 23.86 31.49
CA CYS A 14 -18.20 22.77 31.87
C CYS A 14 -18.11 21.69 30.79
N VAL A 15 -19.23 21.27 30.19
CA VAL A 15 -19.25 20.29 29.10
C VAL A 15 -18.54 20.83 27.85
N ALA A 16 -18.82 22.09 27.48
CA ALA A 16 -18.18 22.73 26.33
C ALA A 16 -16.66 22.84 26.50
N PHE A 17 -16.19 23.23 27.70
CA PHE A 17 -14.77 23.27 28.03
C PHE A 17 -14.11 21.89 27.94
N GLY A 18 -14.77 20.85 28.49
CA GLY A 18 -14.28 19.48 28.40
C GLY A 18 -14.15 18.99 26.95
N LEU A 19 -15.18 19.20 26.13
CA LEU A 19 -15.18 18.80 24.73
C LEU A 19 -14.14 19.57 23.90
N ALA A 20 -13.90 20.85 24.19
CA ALA A 20 -12.89 21.66 23.51
C ALA A 20 -11.47 21.08 23.62
N ILE A 21 -11.16 20.38 24.73
CA ILE A 21 -9.86 19.72 24.92
C ILE A 21 -9.85 18.31 24.33
N LEU A 22 -10.95 17.56 24.47
CA LEU A 22 -11.04 16.16 24.03
C LEU A 22 -11.02 16.01 22.50
N PHE A 23 -11.63 16.92 21.75
CA PHE A 23 -11.66 16.84 20.30
C PHE A 23 -10.28 16.91 19.62
N PRO A 24 -9.41 17.90 19.94
CA PRO A 24 -8.06 17.92 19.36
C PRO A 24 -7.22 16.72 19.80
N ALA A 25 -7.37 16.25 21.05
CA ALA A 25 -6.68 15.06 21.54
C ALA A 25 -7.09 13.78 20.77
N ALA A 26 -8.39 13.61 20.50
CA ALA A 26 -8.89 12.46 19.75
C ALA A 26 -8.41 12.45 18.29
N GLY A 27 -8.27 13.63 17.65
CA GLY A 27 -7.71 13.75 16.31
C GLY A 27 -6.26 13.24 16.23
N MET A 28 -5.41 13.69 17.17
CA MET A 28 -4.03 13.22 17.27
C MET A 28 -3.92 11.73 17.58
N ALA A 29 -4.74 11.23 18.52
CA ALA A 29 -4.76 9.80 18.87
C ALA A 29 -5.08 8.90 17.67
N ARG A 30 -6.03 9.29 16.80
CA ARG A 30 -6.32 8.56 15.56
C ARG A 30 -5.14 8.57 14.59
N GLY A 31 -4.42 9.69 14.50
CA GLY A 31 -3.21 9.80 13.68
C GLY A 31 -2.13 8.81 14.12
N TRP A 32 -1.89 8.73 15.43
CA TRP A 32 -0.92 7.78 16.00
C TRP A 32 -1.37 6.32 15.82
N GLY A 33 -2.65 6.01 16.03
CA GLY A 33 -3.17 4.66 15.79
C GLY A 33 -3.00 4.21 14.33
N LYS A 34 -3.18 5.11 13.35
CA LYS A 34 -2.87 4.79 11.95
C LYS A 34 -1.39 4.49 11.74
N ALA A 35 -0.51 5.29 12.33
CA ALA A 35 0.94 5.11 12.21
C ALA A 35 1.40 3.76 12.79
N GLU A 36 0.84 3.33 13.92
CA GLU A 36 1.12 2.01 14.50
C GLU A 36 0.73 0.86 13.56
N VAL A 37 -0.45 0.95 12.95
CA VAL A 37 -0.86 -0.03 11.92
C VAL A 37 0.10 -0.02 10.73
N CYS A 38 0.54 1.16 10.29
CA CYS A 38 1.50 1.25 9.20
C CYS A 38 2.84 0.58 9.54
N MET A 39 3.31 0.72 10.79
CA MET A 39 4.53 0.05 11.24
C MET A 39 4.33 -1.46 11.38
N ALA A 40 3.18 -1.90 11.90
CA ALA A 40 2.85 -3.32 11.98
C ALA A 40 2.82 -3.97 10.60
N ASN A 41 2.19 -3.32 9.62
CA ASN A 41 2.17 -3.73 8.22
C ASN A 41 3.57 -3.84 7.62
N LEU A 42 4.44 -2.86 7.88
CA LEU A 42 5.83 -2.89 7.44
C LEU A 42 6.61 -4.07 8.07
N HIS A 43 6.39 -4.37 9.35
CA HIS A 43 7.00 -5.53 9.99
C HIS A 43 6.49 -6.86 9.41
N ILE A 44 5.21 -6.96 9.05
CA ILE A 44 4.66 -8.13 8.36
C ILE A 44 5.36 -8.31 7.01
N LEU A 45 5.46 -7.25 6.20
CA LEU A 45 6.17 -7.30 4.91
C LEU A 45 7.64 -7.67 5.09
N GLY A 46 8.33 -7.08 6.07
CA GLY A 46 9.73 -7.38 6.35
C GLY A 46 9.96 -8.85 6.74
N ARG A 47 9.07 -9.42 7.57
CA ARG A 47 9.12 -10.85 7.90
C ARG A 47 8.84 -11.74 6.70
N ALA A 48 7.85 -11.39 5.87
CA ALA A 48 7.56 -12.11 4.63
C ALA A 48 8.78 -12.13 3.70
N TRP A 49 9.52 -11.02 3.61
CA TRP A 49 10.75 -10.93 2.82
C TRP A 49 11.87 -11.82 3.33
N LEU A 50 11.96 -12.00 4.65
CA LEU A 50 12.96 -12.88 5.28
C LEU A 50 12.56 -14.35 5.20
N ALA A 51 11.25 -14.65 5.19
CA ALA A 51 10.74 -16.01 5.02
C ALA A 51 10.86 -16.50 3.57
N TYR A 52 10.68 -15.62 2.58
CA TYR A 52 10.71 -15.98 1.16
C TYR A 52 11.96 -16.77 0.74
N PRO A 53 13.21 -16.36 1.09
CA PRO A 53 14.42 -17.11 0.78
C PRO A 53 14.45 -18.57 1.27
N GLU A 54 13.76 -18.90 2.36
CA GLU A 54 13.74 -20.25 2.93
C GLU A 54 13.19 -21.27 1.94
N ASP A 55 12.22 -20.86 1.12
CA ASP A 55 11.60 -21.71 0.08
C ASP A 55 12.14 -21.44 -1.33
N ASN A 56 13.08 -20.49 -1.49
CA ASN A 56 13.50 -19.98 -2.79
C ASN A 56 15.03 -19.96 -2.96
N ASP A 57 15.73 -21.02 -2.56
CA ASP A 57 17.19 -21.18 -2.73
C ASP A 57 18.02 -20.01 -2.16
N GLY A 58 17.56 -19.37 -1.07
CA GLY A 58 18.23 -18.20 -0.49
C GLY A 58 18.06 -16.91 -1.29
N LYS A 59 17.23 -16.91 -2.34
CA LYS A 59 16.97 -15.77 -3.20
C LYS A 59 15.89 -14.87 -2.60
N LEU A 60 16.14 -13.57 -2.60
CA LEU A 60 15.10 -12.58 -2.30
C LEU A 60 14.11 -12.48 -3.46
N VAL A 61 12.89 -12.03 -3.18
CA VAL A 61 11.93 -11.70 -4.23
C VAL A 61 12.37 -10.43 -4.98
N ASN A 62 12.08 -10.36 -6.28
CA ASN A 62 12.45 -9.24 -7.13
C ASN A 62 11.60 -8.00 -6.78
N GLY A 63 12.26 -6.85 -6.61
CA GLY A 63 11.63 -5.60 -6.18
C GLY A 63 10.91 -4.81 -7.29
N MET A 64 11.15 -5.13 -8.56
CA MET A 64 10.51 -4.49 -9.69
C MET A 64 9.04 -4.91 -9.82
N VAL A 65 8.26 -3.96 -10.34
CA VAL A 65 6.88 -4.18 -10.79
C VAL A 65 6.85 -3.95 -12.31
N PRO A 66 6.79 -5.00 -13.13
CA PRO A 66 6.88 -4.87 -14.58
C PRO A 66 5.63 -4.23 -15.15
N ARG A 67 5.75 -3.14 -15.92
CA ARG A 67 4.61 -2.45 -16.55
C ARG A 67 4.19 -3.12 -17.87
N ASP A 68 3.97 -4.43 -17.85
CA ASP A 68 3.68 -5.23 -19.04
C ASP A 68 2.79 -6.45 -18.70
N SER A 69 1.84 -6.79 -19.58
CA SER A 69 0.93 -7.94 -19.44
C SER A 69 1.65 -9.29 -19.49
N ARG A 70 2.91 -9.34 -19.97
CA ARG A 70 3.75 -10.53 -20.00
C ARG A 70 4.49 -10.76 -18.68
N TYR A 71 4.10 -10.11 -17.58
CA TYR A 71 4.73 -10.28 -16.26
C TYR A 71 4.90 -11.74 -15.83
N ALA A 72 3.99 -12.64 -16.23
CA ALA A 72 4.06 -14.07 -15.92
C ALA A 72 4.91 -14.91 -16.91
N ASN A 73 5.40 -14.33 -18.01
CA ASN A 73 6.16 -15.02 -19.04
C ASN A 73 7.67 -14.93 -18.79
N LEU A 74 8.25 -15.94 -18.15
CA LEU A 74 9.69 -16.00 -17.86
C LEU A 74 10.56 -15.85 -19.12
N GLN A 75 10.21 -16.49 -20.24
CA GLN A 75 11.00 -16.44 -21.47
C GLN A 75 11.11 -15.02 -22.03
N TYR A 76 10.04 -14.22 -21.90
CA TYR A 76 10.08 -12.80 -22.25
C TYR A 76 11.04 -12.02 -21.35
N TRP A 77 11.01 -12.23 -20.04
CA TRP A 77 11.86 -11.51 -19.09
C TRP A 77 13.34 -11.89 -19.19
N MET A 78 13.65 -13.13 -19.57
CA MET A 78 15.02 -13.58 -19.84
C MET A 78 15.63 -13.01 -21.13
N THR A 79 14.82 -12.41 -22.01
CA THR A 79 15.27 -11.95 -23.33
C THR A 79 15.01 -10.46 -23.61
N THR A 80 14.21 -9.81 -22.77
CA THR A 80 13.89 -8.38 -22.95
C THR A 80 15.04 -7.49 -22.54
N TYR A 81 15.33 -6.47 -23.35
CA TYR A 81 16.19 -5.33 -22.99
C TYR A 81 15.38 -4.13 -22.52
N SER A 82 14.05 -4.26 -22.42
CA SER A 82 13.18 -3.23 -21.85
C SER A 82 13.26 -3.26 -20.32
N PHE A 83 12.91 -2.12 -19.71
CA PHE A 83 12.82 -1.96 -18.25
C PHE A 83 14.12 -2.17 -17.44
N GLY A 84 15.27 -2.38 -18.11
CA GLY A 84 16.55 -2.65 -17.46
C GLY A 84 16.99 -4.11 -17.50
N GLY A 85 16.28 -4.97 -18.24
CA GLY A 85 16.63 -6.38 -18.43
C GLY A 85 17.89 -6.63 -19.29
N PRO A 86 18.25 -7.90 -19.53
CA PRO A 86 17.46 -9.11 -19.23
C PRO A 86 17.43 -9.46 -17.73
N TYR A 87 16.38 -10.19 -17.35
CA TYR A 87 16.16 -10.65 -15.97
C TYR A 87 16.41 -12.15 -15.86
N LYS A 88 16.73 -12.61 -14.64
CA LYS A 88 17.00 -14.03 -14.35
C LYS A 88 15.75 -14.84 -13.97
N ASP A 89 14.66 -14.15 -13.64
CA ASP A 89 13.40 -14.72 -13.22
C ASP A 89 12.25 -13.74 -13.49
N ASN A 90 11.04 -14.12 -13.07
CA ASN A 90 9.86 -13.27 -13.03
C ASN A 90 9.19 -13.29 -11.65
N ASN A 91 10.00 -13.37 -10.60
CA ASN A 91 9.55 -13.47 -9.22
C ASN A 91 9.31 -12.10 -8.61
N TRP A 92 8.39 -11.33 -9.20
CA TRP A 92 8.04 -9.99 -8.75
C TRP A 92 7.34 -10.05 -7.39
N TRP A 93 7.73 -9.20 -6.45
CA TRP A 93 7.08 -9.15 -5.14
C TRP A 93 5.61 -8.78 -5.25
N VAL A 94 5.29 -7.93 -6.22
CA VAL A 94 3.95 -7.49 -6.63
C VAL A 94 3.95 -7.45 -8.16
N ASN A 95 2.92 -8.04 -8.77
CA ASN A 95 2.71 -7.94 -10.22
C ASN A 95 2.10 -6.57 -10.56
N PRO A 96 2.17 -6.12 -11.83
CA PRO A 96 1.47 -4.92 -12.27
C PRO A 96 -0.03 -5.00 -11.99
N PRO A 97 -0.71 -3.86 -11.83
CA PRO A 97 -2.17 -3.84 -11.86
C PRO A 97 -2.70 -4.49 -13.13
N HIS A 98 -3.58 -5.47 -12.99
CA HIS A 98 -4.17 -6.17 -14.12
C HIS A 98 -5.61 -6.58 -13.86
N ASN A 99 -6.38 -6.65 -14.95
CA ASN A 99 -7.74 -7.16 -14.92
C ASN A 99 -7.77 -8.70 -14.78
N ALA A 100 -8.97 -9.27 -14.70
CA ALA A 100 -9.17 -10.72 -14.55
C ALA A 100 -8.52 -11.57 -15.67
N SER A 101 -8.25 -11.01 -16.85
CA SER A 101 -7.57 -11.70 -17.95
C SER A 101 -6.04 -11.62 -17.90
N GLY A 102 -5.47 -10.95 -16.89
CA GLY A 102 -4.03 -10.72 -16.76
C GLY A 102 -3.51 -9.57 -17.62
N LEU A 103 -4.39 -8.77 -18.24
CA LEU A 103 -3.98 -7.61 -19.03
C LEU A 103 -3.58 -6.46 -18.10
N TYR A 104 -2.38 -5.91 -18.30
CA TYR A 104 -1.91 -4.72 -17.60
C TYR A 104 -2.84 -3.53 -17.84
N THR A 105 -3.23 -2.84 -16.77
CA THR A 105 -4.24 -1.76 -16.80
C THR A 105 -3.66 -0.36 -16.54
N GLY A 106 -2.35 -0.21 -16.39
CA GLY A 106 -1.71 1.07 -16.02
C GLY A 106 -1.29 1.14 -14.55
N ASP A 107 -0.57 2.20 -14.17
CA ASP A 107 -0.08 2.44 -12.81
C ASP A 107 0.14 3.95 -12.56
N PRO A 108 -0.51 4.62 -11.57
CA PRO A 108 -1.68 4.22 -10.77
C PRO A 108 -3.02 4.66 -11.37
N ALA A 109 -3.01 5.43 -12.46
CA ALA A 109 -4.19 5.75 -13.24
C ALA A 109 -3.83 5.55 -14.72
N PRO A 110 -4.70 4.93 -15.53
CA PRO A 110 -6.15 4.75 -15.34
C PRO A 110 -6.62 3.41 -14.71
N CYS A 111 -5.80 2.66 -13.97
CA CYS A 111 -6.20 1.35 -13.42
C CYS A 111 -7.14 1.43 -12.21
N SER A 112 -8.01 0.42 -12.05
CA SER A 112 -8.94 0.36 -10.91
C SER A 112 -8.26 -0.11 -9.62
N LEU A 113 -8.82 0.23 -8.46
CA LEU A 113 -8.34 -0.28 -7.16
C LEU A 113 -8.41 -1.81 -7.05
N ALA A 114 -9.30 -2.45 -7.83
CA ALA A 114 -9.39 -3.90 -7.89
C ALA A 114 -8.22 -4.50 -8.67
N ASP A 115 -7.82 -3.87 -9.77
CA ASP A 115 -6.68 -4.33 -10.58
C ASP A 115 -5.36 -4.18 -9.84
N GLU A 116 -5.21 -3.10 -9.06
CA GLU A 116 -4.06 -2.93 -8.14
C GLU A 116 -4.03 -4.04 -7.07
N ASP A 117 -5.20 -4.40 -6.52
CA ASP A 117 -5.31 -5.50 -5.55
C ASP A 117 -4.96 -6.84 -6.19
N ASN A 118 -5.34 -7.08 -7.46
CA ASN A 118 -4.95 -8.26 -8.22
C ASN A 118 -3.42 -8.35 -8.40
N GLY A 119 -2.78 -7.22 -8.71
CA GLY A 119 -1.32 -7.10 -8.78
C GLY A 119 -0.63 -7.54 -7.47
N ILE A 120 -1.15 -7.06 -6.33
CA ILE A 120 -0.67 -7.46 -5.01
C ILE A 120 -0.88 -8.96 -4.77
N ARG A 121 -2.11 -9.46 -4.97
CA ARG A 121 -2.47 -10.85 -4.66
C ARG A 121 -1.73 -11.90 -5.49
N SER A 122 -1.39 -11.56 -6.72
CA SER A 122 -0.69 -12.47 -7.63
C SER A 122 0.84 -12.36 -7.53
N GLY A 123 1.36 -11.38 -6.78
CA GLY A 123 2.80 -11.23 -6.53
C GLY A 123 3.37 -12.37 -5.70
N LYS A 124 4.66 -12.64 -5.87
CA LYS A 124 5.34 -13.77 -5.21
C LYS A 124 5.50 -13.63 -3.71
N LEU A 125 5.42 -12.41 -3.19
CA LEU A 125 5.48 -12.18 -1.74
C LEU A 125 4.14 -12.44 -1.04
N TYR A 126 3.02 -12.35 -1.76
CA TYR A 126 1.68 -12.41 -1.18
C TYR A 126 1.40 -13.67 -0.34
N PRO A 127 1.81 -14.89 -0.74
CA PRO A 127 1.59 -16.10 0.07
C PRO A 127 2.19 -16.02 1.48
N TYR A 128 3.27 -15.26 1.66
CA TYR A 128 3.94 -15.06 2.96
C TYR A 128 3.30 -13.96 3.82
N VAL A 129 2.51 -13.08 3.19
CA VAL A 129 1.81 -11.97 3.86
C VAL A 129 0.37 -12.35 4.20
N GLY A 130 -0.31 -13.09 3.32
CA GLY A 130 -1.66 -13.60 3.52
C GLY A 130 -2.80 -12.57 3.37
N THR A 131 -2.49 -11.29 3.19
CA THR A 131 -3.49 -10.23 3.02
C THR A 131 -2.97 -9.05 2.21
N SER A 132 -3.80 -8.48 1.33
CA SER A 132 -3.43 -7.29 0.54
C SER A 132 -3.50 -6.02 1.39
N THR A 133 -4.19 -6.04 2.53
CA THR A 133 -4.31 -4.88 3.43
C THR A 133 -2.97 -4.50 4.06
N ALA A 134 -2.05 -5.45 4.23
CA ALA A 134 -0.72 -5.19 4.78
C ALA A 134 0.19 -4.39 3.82
N TYR A 135 -0.18 -4.27 2.55
CA TYR A 135 0.56 -3.48 1.56
C TYR A 135 0.18 -1.99 1.60
N HIS A 136 -0.83 -1.63 2.39
CA HIS A 136 -1.36 -0.27 2.50
C HIS A 136 -1.18 0.29 3.90
N CYS A 137 -0.78 1.56 3.99
CA CYS A 137 -0.78 2.31 5.25
C CYS A 137 -2.10 3.10 5.35
N PRO A 138 -2.93 2.93 6.40
CA PRO A 138 -4.20 3.68 6.53
C PRO A 138 -4.05 5.20 6.70
N ALA A 139 -2.83 5.69 6.91
CA ALA A 139 -2.50 7.12 6.87
C ALA A 139 -2.28 7.64 5.43
N ASP A 140 -1.94 6.75 4.50
CA ASP A 140 -1.80 7.09 3.09
C ASP A 140 -3.20 7.16 2.44
N VAL A 141 -3.55 8.35 1.98
CA VAL A 141 -4.82 8.62 1.28
C VAL A 141 -4.57 9.10 -0.15
N THR A 142 -3.34 8.95 -0.66
CA THR A 142 -2.96 9.43 -2.00
C THR A 142 -3.72 8.70 -3.11
N TYR A 143 -4.13 7.46 -2.88
CA TYR A 143 -4.95 6.66 -3.80
C TYR A 143 -6.39 7.18 -3.95
N LEU A 144 -6.85 8.06 -3.06
CA LEU A 144 -8.17 8.71 -3.11
C LEU A 144 -8.14 10.03 -3.89
N ARG A 145 -6.95 10.50 -4.30
CA ARG A 145 -6.84 11.74 -5.08
C ARG A 145 -7.42 11.53 -6.48
N THR A 146 -8.11 12.55 -6.98
CA THR A 146 -8.53 12.60 -8.37
C THR A 146 -7.30 12.81 -9.26
N PRO A 147 -7.09 11.98 -10.30
CA PRO A 147 -6.06 12.22 -11.28
C PRO A 147 -6.26 13.59 -11.95
N ASP A 148 -5.16 14.25 -12.29
CA ASP A 148 -5.17 15.45 -13.13
C ASP A 148 -5.44 15.11 -14.61
N ASN A 149 -5.50 16.14 -15.46
CA ASN A 149 -5.76 15.99 -16.90
C ASN A 149 -4.66 15.19 -17.64
N SER A 150 -3.51 14.98 -17.02
CA SER A 150 -2.42 14.15 -17.54
C SER A 150 -2.45 12.71 -17.02
N GLY A 151 -3.45 12.35 -16.21
CA GLY A 151 -3.57 11.03 -15.60
C GLY A 151 -2.63 10.82 -14.41
N PHE A 152 -1.95 11.87 -13.93
CA PHE A 152 -1.07 11.80 -12.75
C PHE A 152 -1.79 12.32 -11.50
N GLY A 153 -1.19 12.15 -10.32
CA GLY A 153 -1.69 12.75 -9.08
C GLY A 153 -2.49 11.83 -8.16
N ARG A 154 -3.05 10.73 -8.67
CA ARG A 154 -3.52 9.61 -7.86
C ARG A 154 -2.35 8.68 -7.52
N GLY A 155 -2.14 8.40 -6.24
CA GLY A 155 -1.16 7.40 -5.79
C GLY A 155 -1.68 5.97 -5.93
N GLY A 156 -0.80 4.98 -5.83
CA GLY A 156 -1.21 3.57 -5.74
C GLY A 156 -1.79 3.26 -4.35
N LYS A 157 -2.69 2.28 -4.27
CA LYS A 157 -3.21 1.73 -3.01
C LYS A 157 -2.10 1.09 -2.18
N ARG A 158 -1.11 0.48 -2.82
CA ARG A 158 0.10 0.02 -2.14
C ARG A 158 0.94 1.23 -1.73
N THR A 159 1.14 1.39 -0.42
CA THR A 159 1.93 2.50 0.13
C THR A 159 3.43 2.20 0.15
N TYR A 160 3.80 0.96 0.46
CA TYR A 160 5.20 0.60 0.65
C TYR A 160 5.89 0.31 -0.68
N SER A 161 7.18 0.60 -0.74
CA SER A 161 8.01 0.35 -1.90
C SER A 161 9.27 -0.40 -1.50
N ILE A 162 9.94 -0.96 -2.50
CA ILE A 162 11.24 -1.56 -2.35
C ILE A 162 12.05 -1.22 -3.59
N THR A 163 13.38 -1.25 -3.48
CA THR A 163 14.24 -0.98 -4.62
C THR A 163 14.06 -2.05 -5.70
N ALA A 164 13.92 -1.61 -6.95
CA ALA A 164 13.79 -2.52 -8.10
C ALA A 164 14.96 -3.51 -8.16
N LEU A 165 16.18 -3.01 -7.92
CA LEU A 165 17.43 -3.77 -7.92
C LEU A 165 17.52 -4.86 -6.83
N MET A 166 16.53 -5.00 -5.96
CA MET A 166 16.48 -6.12 -5.01
C MET A 166 16.32 -7.43 -5.78
N HIS A 167 17.04 -8.47 -5.35
CA HIS A 167 17.32 -9.70 -6.13
C HIS A 167 18.42 -9.53 -7.21
N GLY A 168 19.06 -8.36 -7.30
CA GLY A 168 20.21 -8.15 -8.19
C GLY A 168 19.82 -8.22 -9.65
N GLU A 169 18.92 -7.33 -10.08
CA GLU A 169 18.50 -7.17 -11.48
C GLU A 169 19.71 -6.91 -12.39
N THR A 170 20.31 -7.98 -12.90
CA THR A 170 21.26 -8.12 -14.02
C THR A 170 21.84 -9.54 -14.02
#